data_AF-A0A7X1DLA7-F1
#
_entry.id   AF-A0A7X1DLA7-F1
#
_cell.length_a   1.000
_cell.length_b   1.000
_cell.length_c   1.000
_cell.angle_alpha   90.00
_cell.angle_beta   90.00
_cell.angle_gamma   90.00
#
_symmetry.space_group_name_H-M   'P 1'
#
loop_
_entity.id
_entity.type
_entity.pdbx_description
1 polymer ?
#
loop_
_entity_poly.entity_id
_entity_poly.type
_entity_poly.pdbx_seq_one_letter_code
_entity_poly.pdbx_strand_id
1 'polypeptide(L)'
;MRGLVSFSIVGSAICMFFLVALNFFLTPTLDWSIYPCIALLLWPLSLYHARKGSFFAYSVQASIWVSAFMIGMNWAFSPSVIWAIYPIFAVVWWPLSMYFFRVKHHMHSL
;
A
#
# COMPACT_ATOMS: atom_id res chain seq x y z
N MET A 1 -1.60 19.84 8.11
CA MET A 1 -1.52 18.38 7.87
C MET A 1 -1.37 17.51 9.13
N ARG A 2 -0.88 18.00 10.29
CA ARG A 2 -0.76 17.18 11.52
C ARG A 2 -2.07 16.49 11.92
N GLY A 3 -3.17 17.23 11.97
CA GLY A 3 -4.50 16.68 12.29
C GLY A 3 -5.00 15.64 11.28
N LEU A 4 -4.67 15.78 10.00
CA LEU A 4 -5.07 14.83 8.94
C LEU A 4 -4.37 13.47 9.11
N VAL A 5 -3.09 13.47 9.49
CA VAL A 5 -2.35 12.22 9.76
C VAL A 5 -2.96 11.51 10.97
N SER A 6 -3.19 12.22 12.07
CA SER A 6 -3.85 11.63 13.25
C SER A 6 -5.25 11.10 12.93
N PHE A 7 -6.04 11.85 12.16
CA PHE A 7 -7.36 11.41 11.70
C PHE A 7 -7.28 10.12 10.88
N SER A 8 -6.34 10.02 9.93
CA SER A 8 -6.18 8.82 9.11
C SER A 8 -5.73 7.59 9.91
N ILE A 9 -4.90 7.77 10.94
CA ILE A 9 -4.47 6.68 11.82
C ILE A 9 -5.67 6.17 12.61
N VAL A 10 -6.45 7.07 13.23
CA VAL A 10 -7.63 6.68 14.02
C VAL A 10 -8.71 6.07 13.12
N GLY A 11 -9.00 6.70 11.97
CA GLY A 11 -9.99 6.20 11.02
C GLY A 11 -9.62 4.83 10.44
N SER A 12 -8.37 4.64 10.00
CA SER A 12 -7.91 3.33 9.54
C SER A 12 -7.97 2.28 10.64
N ALA A 13 -7.58 2.60 11.88
CA ALA A 13 -7.67 1.69 13.02
C ALA A 13 -9.12 1.25 13.31
N ILE A 14 -10.06 2.20 13.33
CA ILE A 14 -11.49 1.91 13.54
C ILE A 14 -12.03 1.03 12.42
N CYS A 15 -11.73 1.37 11.15
CA CYS A 15 -12.19 0.59 10.00
C CYS A 15 -11.59 -0.83 10.00
N MET A 16 -10.29 -0.98 10.30
CA MET A 16 -9.64 -2.30 10.40
C MET A 16 -10.28 -3.14 11.50
N PHE A 17 -10.48 -2.56 12.69
CA PHE A 17 -11.15 -3.25 13.79
C PHE A 17 -12.55 -3.72 13.39
N PHE A 18 -13.34 -2.83 12.77
CA PHE A 18 -14.68 -3.16 12.30
C PHE A 18 -14.67 -4.28 11.26
N LEU A 19 -13.77 -4.25 10.28
CA LEU A 19 -13.67 -5.27 9.23
C LEU A 19 -13.26 -6.64 9.78
N VAL A 20 -12.33 -6.67 10.74
CA VAL A 20 -11.91 -7.91 11.40
C VAL A 20 -13.05 -8.47 12.25
N ALA A 21 -13.73 -7.63 13.04
CA ALA A 21 -14.90 -8.05 13.80
C ALA A 21 -16.01 -8.57 12.88
N LEU A 22 -16.30 -7.86 11.78
CA LEU A 22 -17.31 -8.23 10.80
C LEU A 22 -17.00 -9.59 10.16
N ASN A 23 -15.73 -9.83 9.80
CA ASN A 23 -15.28 -11.12 9.28
C ASN A 23 -15.48 -12.25 10.30
N PHE A 24 -15.12 -12.03 11.57
CA PHE A 24 -15.31 -13.00 12.65
C PHE A 24 -16.78 -13.38 12.86
N PHE A 25 -17.70 -12.42 12.78
CA PHE A 25 -19.13 -12.68 12.99
C PHE A 25 -19.85 -13.28 11.78
N LEU A 26 -19.50 -12.87 10.55
CA LEU A 26 -20.25 -13.28 9.34
C LEU A 26 -19.65 -14.48 8.62
N THR A 27 -18.31 -14.60 8.59
CA THR A 27 -17.65 -15.63 7.79
C THR A 27 -16.29 -16.00 8.40
N PRO A 28 -16.27 -16.69 9.56
CA PRO A 28 -15.03 -17.02 10.28
C PRO A 28 -14.16 -18.05 9.54
N THR A 29 -14.67 -18.69 8.49
CA THR A 29 -13.94 -19.69 7.71
C THR A 29 -13.05 -19.09 6.63
N LEU A 30 -13.22 -17.80 6.30
CA LEU A 30 -12.51 -17.16 5.20
C LEU A 30 -12.04 -15.76 5.63
N ASP A 31 -10.74 -15.60 5.83
CA ASP A 31 -10.10 -14.38 6.37
C ASP A 31 -10.02 -13.23 5.35
N TRP A 32 -11.13 -12.86 4.71
CA TRP A 32 -11.14 -11.81 3.69
C TRP A 32 -10.83 -10.41 4.22
N SER A 33 -10.89 -10.19 5.54
CA SER A 33 -10.63 -8.89 6.17
C SER A 33 -9.19 -8.41 5.96
N ILE A 34 -8.24 -9.31 5.71
CA ILE A 34 -6.83 -8.95 5.51
C ILE A 34 -6.62 -8.06 4.26
N TYR A 35 -7.40 -8.26 3.19
CA TYR A 35 -7.26 -7.52 1.94
C TYR A 35 -7.55 -6.02 2.10
N PRO A 36 -8.72 -5.59 2.63
CA PRO A 36 -8.97 -4.18 2.87
C PRO A 36 -8.11 -3.60 4.01
N CYS A 37 -7.68 -4.40 5.00
CA CYS A 37 -6.77 -3.91 6.04
C CYS A 37 -5.42 -3.44 5.49
N ILE A 38 -4.85 -4.17 4.53
CA ILE A 38 -3.61 -3.76 3.86
C ILE A 38 -3.81 -2.45 3.08
N ALA A 39 -4.94 -2.31 2.37
CA ALA A 39 -5.26 -1.06 1.67
C ALA A 39 -5.45 0.11 2.65
N LEU A 40 -6.09 -0.12 3.80
CA LEU A 40 -6.28 0.87 4.84
C LEU A 40 -4.97 1.33 5.48
N LEU A 41 -3.97 0.46 5.62
CA LEU A 41 -2.64 0.82 6.13
C LEU A 41 -1.86 1.74 5.19
N LEU A 42 -2.09 1.65 3.87
CA LEU A 42 -1.46 2.54 2.89
C LEU A 42 -1.93 3.99 3.01
N TRP A 43 -3.12 4.23 3.57
CA TRP A 43 -3.70 5.56 3.72
C TRP A 43 -3.00 6.47 4.75
N PRO A 44 -2.81 6.08 6.03
CA PRO A 44 -2.04 6.89 6.97
C PRO A 44 -0.57 7.02 6.54
N LEU A 45 -0.02 5.99 5.88
CA LEU A 45 1.33 6.03 5.33
C LEU A 45 1.47 7.09 4.23
N SER A 46 0.49 7.19 3.33
CA SER A 46 0.48 8.19 2.26
C SER A 46 0.47 9.61 2.80
N LEU A 47 -0.39 9.89 3.79
CA LEU A 47 -0.50 11.20 4.43
C LEU A 47 0.76 11.55 5.25
N TYR A 48 1.38 10.55 5.89
CA TYR A 48 2.64 10.74 6.59
C TYR A 48 3.76 11.20 5.66
N HIS A 49 3.94 10.51 4.52
CA HIS A 49 4.97 10.87 3.56
C HIS A 49 4.67 12.14 2.77
N ALA A 50 3.39 12.39 2.45
CA ALA A 50 2.95 13.63 1.83
C ALA A 50 3.31 14.84 2.71
N ARG A 51 3.11 14.72 4.04
CA ARG A 51 3.51 15.76 4.99
C ARG A 51 5.02 16.01 5.03
N LYS A 52 5.83 14.96 4.87
CA LYS A 52 7.29 15.08 4.81
C LYS A 52 7.81 15.53 3.43
N GLY A 53 6.94 15.65 2.41
CA GLY A 53 7.34 15.90 1.03
C GLY A 53 8.16 14.76 0.40
N SER A 54 8.15 13.56 1.01
CA SER A 54 9.01 12.43 0.64
C SER A 54 8.29 11.45 -0.28
N PHE A 55 7.78 11.94 -1.41
CA PHE A 55 6.94 11.16 -2.33
C PHE A 55 7.69 9.97 -2.96
N PHE A 56 8.98 10.11 -3.24
CA PHE A 56 9.80 9.00 -3.74
C PHE A 56 9.90 7.87 -2.72
N ALA A 57 10.21 8.18 -1.45
CA ALA A 57 10.30 7.17 -0.39
C ALA A 57 8.96 6.45 -0.19
N TYR A 58 7.84 7.17 -0.27
CA TYR A 58 6.51 6.57 -0.24
C TYR A 58 6.28 5.59 -1.39
N SER A 59 6.61 5.99 -2.63
CA SER A 59 6.42 5.12 -3.79
C SER A 59 7.21 3.81 -3.67
N VAL A 60 8.42 3.85 -3.11
CA VAL A 60 9.23 2.64 -2.86
C VAL A 60 8.58 1.77 -1.77
N GLN A 61 8.24 2.36 -0.63
CA GLN A 61 7.62 1.61 0.47
C GLN A 61 6.29 0.98 0.06
N ALA A 62 5.39 1.77 -0.55
CA ALA A 62 4.11 1.30 -1.04
C ALA A 62 4.29 0.18 -2.08
N SER A 63 5.28 0.29 -2.96
CA SER A 63 5.57 -0.75 -3.95
C SER A 63 6.03 -2.05 -3.31
N ILE A 64 6.88 -1.99 -2.28
CA ILE A 64 7.31 -3.17 -1.53
C ILE A 64 6.11 -3.83 -0.82
N TRP A 65 5.29 -3.02 -0.13
CA TRP A 65 4.10 -3.51 0.58
C TRP A 65 3.10 -4.20 -0.36
N VAL A 66 2.78 -3.57 -1.49
CA VAL A 66 1.85 -4.14 -2.48
C VAL A 66 2.45 -5.37 -3.15
N SER A 67 3.74 -5.36 -3.47
CA SER A 67 4.41 -6.52 -4.08
C SER A 67 4.42 -7.73 -3.15
N ALA A 68 4.76 -7.53 -1.88
CA ALA A 68 4.72 -8.59 -0.87
C ALA A 68 3.31 -9.19 -0.73
N PHE A 69 2.28 -8.33 -0.75
CA PHE A 69 0.89 -8.77 -0.74
C PHE A 69 0.54 -9.61 -1.97
N MET A 70 0.92 -9.19 -3.18
CA MET A 70 0.67 -9.95 -4.41
C MET A 70 1.37 -11.31 -4.42
N ILE A 71 2.60 -11.39 -3.90
CA ILE A 71 3.33 -12.65 -3.74
C ILE A 71 2.59 -13.58 -2.76
N GLY A 72 2.16 -13.05 -1.61
CA GLY A 72 1.39 -13.80 -0.62
C GLY A 72 0.09 -14.36 -1.21
N MET A 73 -0.64 -13.54 -1.97
CA MET A 73 -1.86 -13.94 -2.68
C MET A 73 -1.59 -15.05 -3.70
N ASN A 74 -0.52 -14.92 -4.48
CA ASN A 74 -0.16 -15.93 -5.47
C ASN A 74 0.15 -17.28 -4.82
N TRP A 75 0.91 -17.25 -3.72
CA TRP A 75 1.23 -18.45 -2.96
C TRP A 75 0.00 -19.10 -2.31
N ALA A 76 -0.92 -18.30 -1.76
CA ALA A 76 -2.12 -18.80 -1.09
C ALA A 76 -3.16 -19.39 -2.07
N PHE A 77 -3.38 -18.77 -3.22
CA PHE A 77 -4.50 -19.11 -4.10
C PHE A 77 -4.13 -19.90 -5.35
N SER A 78 -2.94 -19.69 -5.92
CA SER A 78 -2.56 -20.29 -7.20
C SER A 78 -1.06 -20.46 -7.34
N PRO A 79 -0.44 -21.33 -6.52
CA PRO A 79 1.02 -21.54 -6.55
C PRO A 79 1.50 -22.18 -7.86
N SER A 80 0.60 -22.81 -8.63
CA SER A 80 0.92 -23.43 -9.92
C SER A 80 1.20 -22.43 -11.04
N VAL A 81 0.76 -21.17 -10.89
CA VAL A 81 0.91 -20.13 -11.92
C VAL A 81 1.41 -18.85 -11.27
N ILE A 82 2.58 -18.36 -11.70
CA ILE A 82 3.22 -17.16 -11.12
C ILE A 82 2.57 -15.89 -11.69
N TRP A 83 1.32 -15.58 -11.30
CA TRP A 83 0.60 -14.41 -11.77
C TRP A 83 0.99 -13.12 -11.04
N ALA A 84 1.64 -13.21 -9.86
CA ALA A 84 2.04 -12.02 -9.09
C ALA A 84 2.99 -11.08 -9.86
N ILE A 85 3.74 -11.58 -10.83
CA ILE A 85 4.70 -10.79 -11.58
C ILE A 85 4.04 -9.66 -12.39
N TYR A 86 2.83 -9.87 -12.89
CA TYR A 86 2.11 -8.89 -13.70
C TYR A 86 1.75 -7.62 -12.90
N PRO A 87 1.07 -7.70 -11.74
CA PRO A 87 0.80 -6.52 -10.92
C PRO A 87 2.07 -5.94 -10.28
N ILE A 88 3.06 -6.76 -9.91
CA ILE A 88 4.34 -6.25 -9.36
C ILE A 88 5.03 -5.35 -10.37
N PHE A 89 5.07 -5.74 -11.64
CA PHE A 89 5.66 -4.92 -12.70
C PHE A 89 4.99 -3.53 -12.79
N ALA A 90 3.66 -3.49 -12.78
CA ALA A 90 2.91 -2.23 -12.80
C ALA A 90 3.21 -1.36 -11.56
N VAL A 91 3.31 -1.98 -10.40
CA VAL A 91 3.56 -1.29 -9.12
C VAL A 91 4.99 -0.73 -9.08
N VAL A 92 6.00 -1.48 -9.51
CA VAL A 92 7.41 -1.04 -9.57
C VAL A 92 7.61 0.12 -10.55
N TRP A 93 6.74 0.27 -11.55
CA TRP A 93 6.78 1.42 -12.45
C TRP A 93 6.56 2.76 -11.73
N TRP A 94 5.87 2.75 -10.59
CA TRP A 94 5.60 3.96 -9.81
C TRP A 94 6.88 4.61 -9.24
N PRO A 95 7.73 3.93 -8.44
CA PRO A 95 8.98 4.51 -7.96
C PRO A 95 9.94 4.85 -9.09
N LEU A 96 9.93 4.09 -10.18
CA LEU A 96 10.72 4.40 -11.37
C LEU A 96 10.32 5.75 -11.97
N SER A 97 9.01 5.98 -12.14
CA SER A 97 8.47 7.24 -12.64
C SER A 97 8.82 8.42 -11.72
N MET A 98 8.70 8.21 -10.40
CA MET A 98 9.05 9.22 -9.40
C MET A 98 10.55 9.54 -9.39
N TYR A 99 11.40 8.54 -9.61
CA TYR A 99 12.84 8.72 -9.75
C TYR A 99 13.18 9.60 -10.95
N PHE A 100 12.65 9.27 -12.14
CA PHE A 100 12.89 10.05 -13.35
C PHE A 100 12.34 11.48 -13.25
N PHE A 101 11.18 11.67 -12.61
CA PHE A 101 10.64 13.00 -12.34
C PHE A 101 11.61 13.84 -11.50
N ARG A 102 12.18 13.26 -10.45
CA ARG A 102 13.14 13.95 -9.58
C ARG A 102 14.46 14.28 -10.29
N VAL A 103 14.99 13.35 -11.10
CA VAL A 103 16.23 13.55 -11.88
C VAL A 103 16.06 14.68 -12.89
N LYS A 104 14.94 14.71 -13.64
CA LYS A 104 14.64 15.78 -14.59
C LYS A 104 14.61 17.16 -13.91
N HIS A 105 14.07 17.24 -12.71
CA HIS A 105 13.97 18.49 -11.96
C HIS A 105 15.34 19.04 -11.50
N HIS A 106 16.34 18.18 -11.26
CA HIS A 106 17.71 18.62 -10.93
C HIS A 106 18.49 19.11 -12.16
N MET A 107 18.24 18.56 -13.35
CA MET A 107 18.94 18.95 -14.58
C MET A 107 18.56 20.35 -15.08
N HIS A 108 17.33 20.81 -14.83
CA HIS A 108 16.88 22.15 -15.25
C HIS A 108 17.26 23.28 -14.29
N SER A 109 17.81 22.98 -13.11
CA SER A 109 18.19 23.97 -12.09
C SER A 109 19.71 24.28 -12.06
N LEU A 110 20.48 23.71 -12.99
CA LEU A 110 21.92 23.94 -13.20
C LEU A 110 22.11 24.82 -14.43
#